data_AF-A0A218PX36-F1
#
_entry.id   AF-A0A218PX36-F1
#
_cell.length_a   1.000
_cell.length_b   1.000
_cell.length_c   1.000
_cell.angle_alpha   90.00
_cell.angle_beta   90.00
_cell.angle_gamma   90.00
#
_symmetry.space_group_name_H-M   'P 1'
#
loop_
_entity.id
_entity.type
_entity.pdbx_description
1 polymer ?
#
loop_
_entity_poly.entity_id
_entity_poly.type
_entity_poly.pdbx_seq_one_letter_code
_entity_poly.pdbx_strand_id
1 'polypeptide(L)' 'MNGETKQYLRNVDFQDNPKEPEISEQGRKDSIIVYPNEVVRVIAKYDGPGKYTWHCHVLIHEDHDMMRPMEVVEELQ' A
#
# COMPACT_ATOMS: atom_id res chain seq x y z
N MET A 1 9.80 -9.46 14.35
CA MET A 1 8.66 -8.94 13.58
C MET A 1 7.41 -9.58 14.15
N ASN A 2 6.89 -9.04 15.26
CA ASN A 2 5.76 -9.63 16.00
C ASN A 2 4.52 -8.72 15.93
N GLY A 3 4.42 -7.88 14.89
CA GLY A 3 3.19 -7.13 14.64
C GLY A 3 2.21 -8.03 13.92
N GLU A 4 1.00 -8.21 14.47
CA GLU A 4 -0.10 -8.84 13.74
C GLU A 4 -0.35 -8.08 12.43
N THR A 5 -0.19 -8.75 11.30
CA THR A 5 -0.65 -8.24 10.01
C THR A 5 -2.17 -8.19 10.04
N LYS A 6 -2.75 -7.06 10.47
CA LYS A 6 -4.19 -6.80 10.32
C LYS A 6 -4.46 -6.55 8.83
N GLN A 7 -4.76 -7.61 8.10
CA GLN A 7 -5.07 -7.55 6.67
C GLN A 7 -6.51 -7.02 6.50
N TYR A 8 -6.65 -5.75 6.12
CA TYR A 8 -7.96 -5.09 5.93
C TYR A 8 -8.56 -5.29 4.53
N LEU A 9 -8.15 -6.31 3.77
CA LEU A 9 -8.77 -6.57 2.47
C LEU A 9 -10.23 -6.94 2.68
N ARG A 10 -11.13 -6.05 2.26
CA ARG A 10 -12.58 -6.30 2.29
C ARG A 10 -13.01 -6.70 0.89
N ASN A 11 -13.75 -7.81 0.79
CA ASN A 11 -14.35 -8.30 -0.46
C ASN A 11 -13.32 -8.61 -1.56
N VAL A 12 -12.23 -9.31 -1.21
CA VAL A 12 -11.22 -9.77 -2.17
C VAL A 12 -11.14 -11.29 -2.11
N ASP A 13 -11.50 -11.95 -3.21
CA ASP A 13 -11.29 -13.38 -3.42
C ASP A 13 -10.08 -13.58 -4.32
N PHE A 14 -9.04 -14.26 -3.83
CA PHE A 14 -7.84 -14.54 -4.62
C PHE A 14 -8.10 -15.67 -5.61
N GLN A 15 -7.79 -15.42 -6.89
CA GLN A 15 -7.91 -16.42 -7.94
C GLN A 15 -6.75 -17.42 -7.93
N ASP A 16 -5.56 -16.97 -7.50
CA ASP A 16 -4.33 -17.74 -7.52
C ASP A 16 -3.51 -17.54 -6.24
N ASN A 17 -2.46 -18.35 -6.07
CA ASN A 17 -1.49 -18.17 -5.00
C ASN A 17 -0.71 -16.85 -5.17
N PRO A 18 -0.32 -16.18 -4.07
CA PRO A 18 0.52 -14.99 -4.14
C PRO A 18 1.81 -15.23 -4.93
N LYS A 19 2.11 -14.31 -5.85
CA LYS A 19 3.37 -14.30 -6.60
C LYS A 19 4.42 -13.47 -5.85
N GLU A 20 5.67 -13.92 -5.89
CA GLU A 20 6.81 -13.12 -5.42
C GLU A 20 7.05 -11.90 -6.32
N PRO A 21 7.51 -10.77 -5.77
CA PRO A 21 7.83 -9.58 -6.55
C PRO A 21 9.00 -9.83 -7.52
N GLU A 22 8.98 -9.14 -8.65
CA GLU A 22 10.06 -9.19 -9.64
C GLU A 22 11.39 -8.75 -9.01
N ILE A 23 12.53 -9.17 -9.59
CA ILE A 23 13.87 -8.84 -9.04
C ILE A 23 14.05 -7.32 -8.86
N SER A 24 13.48 -6.51 -9.77
CA SER A 24 13.53 -5.04 -9.72
C SER A 24 12.59 -4.42 -8.67
N GLU A 25 11.76 -5.22 -8.00
CA GLU A 25 10.76 -4.82 -7.01
C GLU A 25 11.08 -5.32 -5.60
N GLN A 26 12.11 -6.15 -5.44
CA GLN A 26 12.54 -6.68 -4.13
C GLN A 26 13.25 -5.64 -3.24
N GLY A 27 13.54 -4.45 -3.76
CA GLY A 27 14.11 -3.33 -3.01
C GLY A 27 13.07 -2.44 -2.33
N ARG A 28 13.53 -1.43 -1.59
CA ARG A 28 12.64 -0.38 -1.05
C ARG A 28 12.12 0.49 -2.20
N LYS A 29 10.80 0.70 -2.22
CA LYS A 29 10.12 1.61 -3.15
C LYS A 29 9.10 2.45 -2.42
N ASP A 30 8.80 3.61 -2.98
CA ASP A 30 7.70 4.50 -2.58
C ASP A 30 6.48 4.38 -3.53
N SER A 31 6.72 3.89 -4.76
CA SER A 31 5.73 3.75 -5.81
C SER A 31 5.81 2.35 -6.42
N ILE A 32 4.64 1.74 -6.66
CA ILE A 32 4.52 0.40 -7.24
C ILE A 32 3.45 0.42 -8.33
N ILE A 33 3.66 -0.37 -9.38
CA ILE A 33 2.66 -0.57 -10.43
C ILE A 33 1.69 -1.65 -9.92
N VAL A 34 0.40 -1.38 -10.06
CA VAL A 34 -0.66 -2.37 -9.78
C VAL A 34 -1.43 -2.58 -11.06
N TYR A 35 -1.31 -3.76 -11.65
CA TYR A 35 -2.00 -4.09 -12.90
C TYR A 35 -3.49 -4.39 -12.66
N PRO A 36 -4.33 -4.36 -13.71
CA PRO A 36 -5.73 -4.78 -13.60
C PRO A 36 -5.85 -6.19 -13.02
N ASN A 37 -6.79 -6.37 -12.07
CA ASN A 37 -7.02 -7.62 -11.33
C ASN A 37 -5.84 -8.09 -10.45
N GLU A 38 -4.89 -7.21 -10.15
CA GLU A 38 -3.78 -7.50 -9.25
C GLU A 38 -4.00 -6.92 -7.85
N VAL A 39 -3.51 -7.63 -6.83
CA VAL A 39 -3.46 -7.17 -5.45
C VAL A 39 -2.02 -7.20 -4.97
N VAL A 40 -1.48 -6.05 -4.62
CA VAL A 40 -0.11 -5.91 -4.11
C VAL A 40 -0.13 -5.76 -2.60
N ARG A 41 0.79 -6.46 -1.91
CA ARG A 41 1.04 -6.29 -0.48
C ARG A 41 2.28 -5.44 -0.29
N VAL A 42 2.18 -4.40 0.52
CA VAL A 42 3.30 -3.51 0.87
C VAL A 42 3.59 -3.57 2.36
N ILE A 43 4.85 -3.44 2.72
CA ILE A 43 5.31 -3.30 4.10
C ILE A 43 6.03 -1.96 4.19
N ALA A 44 5.52 -1.07 5.03
CA ALA A 44 6.07 0.26 5.24
C ALA A 44 6.44 0.48 6.71
N LYS A 45 7.50 1.25 6.94
CA LYS A 45 7.86 1.80 8.24
C LYS A 45 7.75 3.31 8.15
N TYR A 46 7.01 3.92 9.06
CA TYR A 46 6.86 5.37 9.17
C TYR A 46 7.86 5.91 10.19
N ASP A 47 8.51 7.02 9.86
CA ASP A 47 9.58 7.61 10.71
C ASP A 47 9.02 8.54 11.81
N GLY A 48 7.73 8.86 11.77
CA GLY A 48 7.07 9.67 12.79
C GLY A 48 5.56 9.81 12.56
N PRO A 49 4.83 10.34 13.55
CA PRO A 49 3.41 10.65 13.43
C PRO A 49 3.18 11.87 12.52
N GLY A 50 2.04 11.92 11.84
CA GLY A 50 1.68 13.02 10.96
C GLY A 50 0.60 12.70 9.94
N LYS A 51 0.22 13.73 9.17
CA LYS A 51 -0.69 13.60 8.03
C LYS A 51 0.10 13.44 6.75
N TYR A 52 -0.15 12.35 6.06
CA TYR A 52 0.44 11.94 4.80
C TYR A 52 -0.65 11.76 3.74
N THR A 53 -0.23 11.56 2.50
CA THR A 53 -1.10 11.21 1.39
C THR A 53 -0.63 9.90 0.75
N TRP A 54 -1.57 9.18 0.16
CA TRP A 54 -1.27 8.10 -0.78
C TRP A 54 -2.28 8.19 -1.92
N HIS A 55 -1.81 7.94 -3.14
CA HIS A 55 -2.61 8.18 -4.34
C HIS A 55 -2.07 7.39 -5.53
N CYS A 56 -2.89 7.34 -6.59
CA CYS A 56 -2.39 6.93 -7.90
C CYS A 56 -1.48 8.03 -8.45
N HIS A 57 -0.27 7.68 -8.90
CA HIS A 57 0.68 8.65 -9.46
C HIS A 57 0.39 9.00 -10.94
N VAL A 58 -0.81 8.66 -11.43
CA VAL A 58 -1.33 9.11 -12.73
C VAL A 58 -2.08 10.40 -12.46
N LEU A 59 -1.55 11.55 -12.90
CA LEU A 59 -2.07 12.88 -12.54
C LEU A 59 -3.57 13.04 -12.83
N ILE A 60 -4.03 12.54 -13.98
CA ILE A 60 -5.46 12.60 -14.33
C ILE A 60 -6.34 11.74 -13.42
N HIS A 61 -5.80 10.71 -12.77
CA HIS A 61 -6.52 9.93 -11.77
C HIS A 61 -6.46 10.61 -10.39
N GLU A 62 -5.28 11.14 -10.03
CA GLU A 62 -5.07 11.91 -8.80
C GLU A 62 -6.03 13.09 -8.69
N ASP A 63 -6.09 13.93 -9.74
CA ASP A 63 -6.97 15.10 -9.83
C ASP A 63 -8.47 14.72 -9.84
N HIS A 64 -8.78 13.47 -10.23
CA HIS A 64 -10.13 12.92 -10.25
C HIS A 64 -10.40 11.95 -9.08
N ASP A 65 -10.05 12.38 -7.86
CA ASP A 65 -10.38 11.73 -6.57
C ASP A 65 -9.62 10.42 -6.23
N MET A 66 -8.57 10.05 -6.98
CA MET A 66 -7.69 8.93 -6.58
C MET A 66 -6.58 9.33 -5.60
N MET A 67 -6.88 10.23 -4.66
CA MET A 67 -6.00 10.61 -3.55
C MET A 67 -6.74 10.47 -2.22
N ARG A 68 -6.08 9.87 -1.22
CA ARG A 68 -6.65 9.71 0.12
C ARG A 68 -5.69 10.21 1.21
N PRO A 69 -6.21 10.87 2.26
CA PRO A 69 -5.40 11.21 3.43
C PRO A 69 -5.04 9.93 4.19
N MET A 70 -3.87 9.93 4.81
CA MET A 70 -3.41 8.89 5.72
C MET A 70 -2.85 9.56 6.96
N GLU A 71 -3.32 9.14 8.13
CA GLU A 71 -2.82 9.65 9.40
C GLU A 71 -1.98 8.56 10.07
N VAL A 72 -0.71 8.86 10.29
CA VAL A 72 0.16 8.04 11.12
C VAL A 72 0.06 8.59 12.53
N VAL A 73 -0.50 7.79 13.43
CA VAL A 73 -0.65 8.12 14.84
C VAL A 73 0.53 7.57 15.64
N GLU A 74 0.83 8.21 16.77
CA GLU A 74 1.68 7.56 17.77
C GLU A 74 1.00 6.28 18.24
N GLU A 75 1.80 5.26 18.53
CA GLU A 75 1.29 3.99 19.03
C GLU A 75 0.56 4.26 20.34
N LEU A 76 -0.78 4.12 20.33
CA LEU A 76 -1.58 4.20 21.55
C LEU A 76 -1.13 3.05 22.45
N GLN A 77 -0.47 3.40 23.56
CA GLN A 77 -0.11 2.44 24.62
C GLN A 77 -1.35 1.75 25.20
#